data_AF-A0A326TZF1-F1
#
_entry.id   AF-A0A326TZF1-F1
#
_cell.length_a   1.000
_cell.length_b   1.000
_cell.length_c   1.000
_cell.angle_alpha   90.00
_cell.angle_beta   90.00
_cell.angle_gamma   90.00
#
_symmetry.space_group_name_H-M   'P 1'
#
loop_
_entity.id
_entity.type
_entity.pdbx_description
1 polymer ?
#
loop_
_entity_poly.entity_id
_entity_poly.type
_entity_poly.pdbx_seq_one_letter_code
_entity_poly.pdbx_strand_id
1 'polypeptide(L)'
;MIAATPQHRIEAVGLPAITPRIKALSKATATFNEDDVRDYITKNGFIGGPPDPGTTIEIKTIQFITASNASEQIGREDIGRNADDLVCFVEVKGSFTLARGHIVIPQKDALKRKGGFMIFDAYTGNLLLWGA
;
A
#
# COMPACT_ATOMS: atom_id res chain seq x y z
N MET A 1 -23.85 29.27 -7.52
CA MET A 1 -23.68 28.27 -6.44
C MET A 1 -22.19 28.10 -6.23
N ILE A 2 -21.67 28.51 -5.07
CA ILE A 2 -20.25 28.40 -4.75
C ILE A 2 -20.11 27.09 -3.99
N ALA A 3 -19.54 26.07 -4.62
CA ALA A 3 -19.25 24.81 -3.94
C ALA A 3 -18.11 25.06 -2.96
N ALA A 4 -18.38 24.91 -1.66
CA ALA A 4 -17.34 24.95 -0.64
C ALA A 4 -16.43 23.73 -0.84
N THR A 5 -15.22 23.95 -1.34
CA THR A 5 -14.18 22.92 -1.41
C THR A 5 -13.72 22.64 0.02
N PRO A 6 -13.80 21.39 0.53
CA PRO A 6 -13.22 21.08 1.84
C PRO A 6 -11.70 21.24 1.72
N GLN A 7 -11.14 22.27 2.36
CA GLN A 7 -9.74 22.66 2.23
C GLN A 7 -8.82 22.07 3.31
N HIS A 8 -9.22 20.98 3.97
CA HIS A 8 -8.35 20.24 4.88
C HIS A 8 -8.64 18.75 4.76
N ARG A 9 -7.94 18.08 3.83
CA ARG A 9 -7.81 16.63 3.88
C ARG A 9 -6.90 16.32 5.06
N ILE A 10 -7.36 15.54 6.03
CA ILE A 10 -6.47 15.02 7.07
C ILE A 10 -5.54 14.04 6.34
N GLU A 11 -4.30 14.46 6.07
CA GLU A 11 -3.29 13.58 5.53
C GLU A 11 -3.05 12.45 6.54
N ALA A 12 -3.49 11.23 6.20
CA ALA A 12 -3.30 10.09 7.08
C ALA A 12 -1.80 9.82 7.20
N VAL A 13 -1.25 9.84 8.41
CA VAL A 13 0.20 9.63 8.60
C VAL A 13 0.65 8.26 8.06
N GLY A 14 -0.24 7.26 8.10
CA GLY A 14 0.07 5.87 7.75
C GLY A 14 0.74 5.12 8.89
N LEU A 15 1.03 3.84 8.66
CA LEU A 15 1.76 2.97 9.59
C LEU A 15 3.25 2.92 9.22
N PRO A 16 4.19 3.15 10.16
CA PRO A 16 5.61 2.97 9.89
C PRO A 16 5.91 1.59 9.31
N ALA A 17 6.60 1.55 8.15
CA ALA A 17 6.87 0.31 7.44
C ALA A 17 8.29 0.26 6.86
N ILE A 18 8.56 1.05 5.81
CA ILE A 18 9.87 1.14 5.17
C ILE A 18 10.62 2.31 5.79
N THR A 19 11.88 2.09 6.19
CA THR A 19 12.74 3.18 6.68
C THR A 19 13.36 3.91 5.49
N PRO A 20 13.10 5.21 5.29
CA PRO A 20 13.77 6.03 4.27
C PRO A 20 15.29 6.01 4.43
N ARG A 21 16.02 5.80 3.33
CA ARG A 21 17.51 5.82 3.30
C ARG A 21 18.08 6.74 2.23
N ILE A 22 17.25 7.17 1.28
CA ILE A 22 17.62 8.07 0.19
C ILE A 22 17.19 9.48 0.59
N LYS A 23 18.12 10.43 0.51
CA LYS A 23 17.81 11.84 0.74
C LYS A 23 16.98 12.36 -0.44
N ALA A 24 15.73 12.74 -0.19
CA ALA A 24 14.90 13.37 -1.20
C ALA A 24 15.49 14.70 -1.65
N LEU A 25 15.59 14.88 -2.96
CA LEU A 25 15.97 16.15 -3.60
C LEU A 25 14.73 17.03 -3.89
N SER A 26 13.54 16.41 -3.92
CA SER A 26 12.25 17.07 -4.13
C SER A 26 11.10 16.19 -3.62
N LYS A 27 9.88 16.74 -3.57
CA LYS A 27 8.65 15.95 -3.30
C LYS A 27 8.34 14.90 -4.37
N ALA A 28 8.93 15.03 -5.56
CA ALA A 28 8.79 14.06 -6.64
C ALA A 28 9.88 12.96 -6.62
N THR A 29 10.70 12.93 -5.58
CA THR A 29 11.78 11.94 -5.42
C THR A 29 11.47 11.03 -4.24
N ALA A 30 11.35 9.73 -4.50
CA ALA A 30 11.19 8.74 -3.45
C ALA A 30 12.42 8.70 -2.52
N THR A 31 12.18 8.38 -1.25
CA THR A 31 13.21 8.30 -0.21
C THR A 31 13.65 6.86 0.10
N PHE A 32 13.11 5.91 -0.64
CA PHE A 32 13.47 4.49 -0.66
C PHE A 32 13.30 3.96 -2.08
N ASN A 33 13.83 2.78 -2.37
CA ASN A 33 13.79 2.18 -3.70
C ASN A 33 13.07 0.81 -3.69
N GLU A 34 13.08 0.11 -4.83
CA GLU A 34 12.47 -1.21 -4.93
C GLU A 34 13.12 -2.26 -4.02
N ASP A 35 14.43 -2.19 -3.80
CA ASP A 35 15.13 -3.15 -2.94
C ASP A 35 14.67 -3.00 -1.48
N ASP A 36 14.48 -1.77 -1.00
CA ASP A 36 13.92 -1.51 0.32
C ASP A 36 12.49 -2.10 0.48
N VAL A 37 11.68 -2.05 -0.58
CA VAL A 37 10.33 -2.66 -0.61
C VAL A 37 10.42 -4.18 -0.56
N ARG A 38 11.32 -4.77 -1.36
CA ARG A 38 11.54 -6.23 -1.38
C ARG A 38 12.01 -6.71 -0.01
N ASP A 39 12.98 -6.03 0.59
CA ASP A 39 13.47 -6.30 1.94
C ASP A 39 12.33 -6.26 2.97
N TYR A 40 11.47 -5.24 2.91
CA TYR A 40 10.33 -5.12 3.81
C TYR A 40 9.37 -6.31 3.67
N ILE A 41 9.00 -6.70 2.45
CA ILE A 41 8.06 -7.79 2.19
C ILE A 41 8.68 -9.14 2.55
N THR A 42 9.96 -9.36 2.25
CA THR A 42 10.67 -10.59 2.65
C THR A 42 10.75 -10.72 4.18
N LYS A 43 10.98 -9.62 4.89
CA LYS A 43 11.10 -9.62 6.36
C LYS A 43 9.76 -9.74 7.09
N ASN A 44 8.73 -9.04 6.62
CA ASN A 44 7.45 -8.89 7.34
C ASN A 44 6.30 -9.70 6.72
N GLY A 45 6.45 -10.18 5.49
CA GLY A 45 5.37 -10.77 4.70
C GLY A 45 4.40 -9.73 4.14
N PHE A 46 3.27 -10.20 3.61
CA PHE A 46 2.17 -9.35 3.18
C PHE A 46 1.23 -9.07 4.35
N ILE A 47 0.90 -7.80 4.58
CA ILE A 47 0.10 -7.38 5.73
C ILE A 47 -1.33 -7.95 5.72
N GLY A 48 -1.86 -8.27 4.54
CA GLY A 48 -3.20 -8.84 4.43
C GLY A 48 -3.32 -10.25 5.01
N GLY A 49 -2.21 -10.96 5.21
CA GLY A 49 -2.19 -12.24 5.90
C GLY A 49 -1.12 -13.21 5.39
N PRO A 50 -0.95 -14.35 6.08
CA PRO A 50 0.05 -15.34 5.72
C PRO A 50 -0.32 -16.07 4.41
N PRO A 51 0.69 -16.53 3.64
CA PRO A 51 0.46 -17.43 2.52
C PRO A 51 -0.22 -18.73 2.98
N ASP A 52 -1.01 -19.32 2.09
CA ASP A 52 -1.56 -20.66 2.30
C ASP A 52 -0.42 -21.70 2.40
N PRO A 53 -0.63 -22.86 3.06
CA PRO A 53 0.36 -23.91 3.12
C PRO A 53 0.85 -24.34 1.72
N GLY A 54 2.18 -24.29 1.51
CA GLY A 54 2.81 -24.68 0.25
C GLY A 54 2.78 -23.60 -0.85
N THR A 55 2.32 -22.38 -0.56
CA THR A 55 2.38 -21.24 -1.49
C THR A 55 3.34 -20.17 -0.99
N THR A 56 3.73 -19.28 -1.91
CA THR A 56 4.50 -18.07 -1.61
C THR A 56 3.76 -16.85 -2.15
N ILE A 57 4.02 -15.70 -1.53
CA ILE A 57 3.59 -14.40 -2.06
C ILE A 57 4.74 -13.85 -2.89
N GLU A 58 4.46 -13.50 -4.14
CA GLU A 58 5.42 -12.94 -5.08
C GLU A 58 5.06 -11.48 -5.38
N ILE A 59 6.07 -10.62 -5.42
CA ILE A 59 5.92 -9.24 -5.87
C ILE A 59 5.76 -9.27 -7.39
N LYS A 60 4.61 -8.83 -7.89
CA LYS A 60 4.33 -8.72 -9.33
C LYS A 60 4.88 -7.40 -9.88
N THR A 61 4.65 -6.31 -9.14
CA THR A 61 4.97 -4.95 -9.60
C THR A 61 5.36 -4.08 -8.41
N ILE A 62 6.36 -3.22 -8.60
CA ILE A 62 6.65 -2.06 -7.74
C ILE A 62 6.68 -0.84 -8.65
N GLN A 63 5.94 0.21 -8.30
CA GLN A 63 5.85 1.44 -9.08
C GLN A 63 5.82 2.66 -8.17
N PHE A 64 6.62 3.67 -8.49
CA PHE A 64 6.55 4.99 -7.88
C PHE A 64 5.73 5.90 -8.79
N ILE A 65 4.50 6.20 -8.38
CA ILE A 65 3.49 6.91 -9.18
C ILE A 65 2.77 7.94 -8.32
N THR A 66 1.98 8.82 -8.93
CA THR A 66 1.14 9.77 -8.18
C THR A 66 0.01 9.04 -7.45
N ALA A 67 -0.47 9.60 -6.34
CA ALA A 67 -1.59 9.05 -5.59
C ALA A 67 -2.86 8.93 -6.45
N SER A 68 -3.09 9.86 -7.39
CA SER A 68 -4.20 9.75 -8.35
C SER A 68 -4.08 8.50 -9.23
N ASN A 69 -2.90 8.24 -9.79
CA ASN A 69 -2.67 7.06 -10.63
C ASN A 69 -2.80 5.76 -9.81
N ALA A 70 -2.31 5.75 -8.57
CA ALA A 70 -2.47 4.60 -7.68
C ALA A 70 -3.95 4.37 -7.32
N SER A 71 -4.72 5.44 -7.07
CA SER A 71 -6.16 5.38 -6.80
C SER A 71 -6.92 4.77 -7.97
N GLU A 72 -6.58 5.16 -9.21
CA GLU A 72 -7.18 4.57 -10.41
C GLU A 72 -6.91 3.06 -10.51
N GLN A 73 -5.71 2.58 -10.14
CA GLN A 73 -5.37 1.16 -10.16
C GLN A 73 -6.19 0.32 -9.17
N ILE A 74 -6.69 0.93 -8.09
CA ILE A 74 -7.46 0.25 -7.04
C ILE A 74 -8.97 0.57 -7.09
N GLY A 75 -9.47 1.12 -8.20
CA GLY A 75 -10.91 1.38 -8.36
C GLY A 75 -11.38 2.74 -7.81
N ARG A 76 -10.50 3.75 -7.80
CA ARG A 76 -10.74 5.13 -7.36
C ARG A 76 -10.96 5.29 -5.85
N GLU A 77 -10.33 4.42 -5.05
CA GLU A 77 -10.36 4.56 -3.59
C GLU A 77 -9.47 5.71 -3.11
N ASP A 78 -9.85 6.31 -1.98
CA ASP A 78 -9.07 7.37 -1.34
C ASP A 78 -7.86 6.81 -0.60
N ILE A 79 -6.66 7.23 -1.00
CA ILE A 79 -5.38 6.83 -0.42
C ILE A 79 -4.96 7.73 0.77
N GLY A 80 -5.68 8.83 1.03
CA GLY A 80 -5.34 9.77 2.09
C GLY A 80 -4.14 10.68 1.77
N ARG A 81 -3.89 10.91 0.48
CA ARG A 81 -2.84 11.78 -0.08
C ARG A 81 -3.38 12.73 -1.14
N ASN A 82 -2.70 13.85 -1.40
CA ASN A 82 -3.08 14.73 -2.50
C ASN A 82 -2.81 14.02 -3.83
N ALA A 83 -3.58 14.36 -4.87
CA ALA A 83 -3.55 13.66 -6.16
C ALA A 83 -2.14 13.54 -6.77
N ASP A 84 -1.30 14.57 -6.58
CA ASP A 84 0.05 14.66 -7.14
C ASP A 84 1.15 14.13 -6.21
N ASP A 85 0.81 13.71 -4.99
CA ASP A 85 1.80 13.17 -4.05
C ASP A 85 2.35 11.84 -4.59
N LEU A 86 3.67 11.67 -4.48
CA LEU A 86 4.33 10.44 -4.90
C LEU A 86 4.07 9.32 -3.87
N VAL A 87 3.63 8.18 -4.36
CA VAL A 87 3.41 6.95 -3.59
C VAL A 87 4.13 5.78 -4.26
N CYS A 88 4.45 4.75 -3.46
CA CYS A 88 4.93 3.46 -3.94
C CYS A 88 3.76 2.48 -3.95
N PHE A 89 3.27 2.14 -5.13
CA PHE A 89 2.28 1.09 -5.35
C PHE A 89 2.99 -0.26 -5.51
N VAL A 90 2.56 -1.26 -4.75
CA VAL A 90 3.10 -2.62 -4.81
C VAL A 90 1.97 -3.59 -5.04
N GLU A 91 2.05 -4.36 -6.13
CA GLU A 91 1.13 -5.45 -6.42
C GLU A 91 1.78 -6.78 -6.08
N VAL A 92 1.06 -7.64 -5.37
CA VAL A 92 1.49 -9.00 -5.04
C VAL A 92 0.52 -10.02 -5.61
N LYS A 93 1.04 -11.22 -5.91
CA LYS A 93 0.27 -12.39 -6.32
C LYS A 93 0.63 -13.58 -5.44
N GLY A 94 -0.30 -14.52 -5.29
CA GLY A 94 -0.12 -15.71 -4.46
C GLY A 94 -1.38 -16.00 -3.65
N SER A 95 -1.56 -17.25 -3.22
CA SER A 95 -2.69 -17.61 -2.35
C SER A 95 -2.37 -17.27 -0.90
N PHE A 96 -3.20 -16.45 -0.26
CA PHE A 96 -3.09 -16.11 1.15
C PHE A 96 -4.46 -16.05 1.81
N THR A 97 -4.45 -16.26 3.13
CA THR A 97 -5.65 -16.18 3.97
C THR A 97 -5.73 -14.80 4.59
N LEU A 98 -6.80 -14.05 4.30
CA LEU A 98 -7.01 -12.73 4.90
C LEU A 98 -7.10 -12.83 6.43
N ALA A 99 -6.18 -12.16 7.12
CA ALA A 99 -6.15 -12.12 8.57
C ALA A 99 -7.22 -11.15 9.10
N ARG A 100 -7.92 -11.56 10.17
CA ARG A 100 -9.08 -10.87 10.79
C ARG A 100 -8.81 -9.48 11.39
N GLY A 101 -7.65 -8.86 11.13
CA GLY A 101 -7.19 -7.67 11.83
C GLY A 101 -8.05 -6.42 11.63
N HIS A 102 -8.76 -6.29 10.51
CA HIS A 102 -9.44 -5.03 10.15
C HIS A 102 -10.86 -5.18 9.56
N ILE A 103 -11.34 -6.40 9.33
CA ILE A 103 -12.66 -6.66 8.75
C ILE A 103 -13.37 -7.71 9.60
N VAL A 104 -14.54 -7.36 10.14
CA VAL A 104 -15.44 -8.33 10.79
C VAL A 104 -16.06 -9.20 9.69
N ILE A 105 -15.36 -10.27 9.32
CA ILE A 105 -15.91 -11.30 8.43
C ILE A 105 -16.82 -12.20 9.28
N PRO A 106 -18.13 -12.33 8.96
CA PRO A 106 -19.01 -13.27 9.64
C PRO A 106 -18.38 -14.66 9.60
N GLN A 107 -18.16 -15.23 10.78
CA GLN A 107 -17.38 -16.45 10.95
C GLN A 107 -17.98 -17.62 10.18
N LYS A 108 -17.26 -18.11 9.16
CA LYS A 108 -17.07 -19.56 8.94
C LYS A 108 -15.95 -19.90 7.95
N ASP A 109 -15.65 -19.02 7.00
CA ASP A 109 -14.67 -19.30 5.97
C ASP A 109 -13.49 -18.32 6.00
N ALA A 110 -12.27 -18.86 6.03
CA ALA A 110 -11.07 -18.10 5.74
C ALA A 110 -11.17 -17.54 4.31
N LEU A 111 -11.24 -16.21 4.16
CA LEU A 111 -11.33 -15.60 2.84
C LEU A 111 -9.98 -15.71 2.16
N LYS A 112 -9.86 -16.68 1.25
CA LYS A 112 -8.68 -16.89 0.42
C LYS A 112 -8.65 -15.86 -0.70
N ARG A 113 -7.48 -15.24 -0.90
CA ARG A 113 -7.21 -14.28 -1.98
C ARG A 113 -6.01 -14.75 -2.79
N LYS A 114 -5.97 -14.37 -4.07
CA LYS A 114 -4.90 -14.76 -5.02
C LYS A 114 -3.93 -13.62 -5.35
N GLY A 115 -4.16 -12.45 -4.79
CA GLY A 115 -3.38 -11.25 -5.01
C GLY A 115 -3.87 -10.13 -4.12
N GLY A 116 -3.10 -9.05 -4.09
CA GLY A 116 -3.39 -7.89 -3.28
C GLY A 116 -2.43 -6.76 -3.60
N PHE A 117 -2.57 -5.67 -2.88
CA PHE A 117 -1.72 -4.50 -3.04
C PHE A 117 -1.35 -3.87 -1.71
N MET A 118 -0.25 -3.12 -1.71
CA MET A 118 0.15 -2.20 -0.65
C MET A 118 0.53 -0.87 -1.27
N ILE A 119 0.17 0.23 -0.60
CA ILE A 119 0.51 1.58 -1.01
C ILE A 119 1.27 2.21 0.12
N PHE A 120 2.51 2.62 -0.16
CA PHE A 120 3.35 3.33 0.78
C PHE A 120 3.49 4.79 0.35
N ASP A 121 3.60 5.68 1.31
CA ASP A 121 4.04 7.05 1.08
C ASP A 121 5.49 7.04 0.63
N ALA A 122 5.81 7.56 -0.57
CA ALA A 122 7.16 7.46 -1.14
C ALA A 122 8.21 8.31 -0.38
N TYR A 123 7.78 9.24 0.47
CA TYR A 123 8.66 10.16 1.20
C TYR A 123 8.93 9.72 2.64
N THR A 124 7.96 9.09 3.30
CA THR A 124 8.08 8.63 4.70
C THR A 124 8.28 7.13 4.82
N GLY A 125 7.93 6.37 3.79
CA GLY A 125 7.93 4.91 3.82
C GLY A 125 6.79 4.30 4.64
N ASN A 126 5.83 5.11 5.10
CA ASN A 126 4.67 4.64 5.84
C ASN A 126 3.69 3.90 4.90
N LEU A 127 3.15 2.78 5.35
CA LEU A 127 2.04 2.10 4.70
C LEU A 127 0.76 2.92 4.89
N LEU A 128 0.14 3.29 3.77
CA LEU A 128 -1.09 4.09 3.73
C LEU A 128 -2.33 3.20 3.61
N LEU A 129 -2.27 2.24 2.69
CA LEU A 129 -3.41 1.39 2.34
C LEU A 129 -2.92 0.02 1.88
N TRP A 130 -3.75 -0.99 2.08
CA TRP A 130 -3.57 -2.32 1.51
C TRP A 130 -4.93 -2.94 1.20
N GLY A 131 -4.98 -3.90 0.28
CA GLY A 131 -6.21 -4.56 -0.11
C GLY A 131 -5.99 -5.86 -0.88
N ALA A 132 -7.06 -6.64 -1.06
CA ALA A 132 -7.05 -7.97 -1.70
C ALA A 132 -8.43 -8.47 -2.17
#